data_AF-A0A2J8XWC8-F1
#
_entry.id   AF-A0A2J8XWC8-F1
#
_cell.length_a   1.000
_cell.length_b   1.000
_cell.length_c   1.000
_cell.angle_alpha   90.00
_cell.angle_beta   90.00
_cell.angle_gamma   90.00
#
_symmetry.space_group_name_H-M   'P 1'
#
loop_
_entity.id
_entity.type
_entity.pdbx_description
1 polymer ?
#
loop_
_entity_poly.entity_id
_entity_poly.type
_entity_poly.pdbx_seq_one_letter_code
_entity_poly.pdbx_strand_id
1 'polypeptide(L)'
;MTNLELKISASLKQALDKLKLSSGNEENKKEEDNDEIKIGTSCKNGGCSKTYRGLESLEEVCVYHSGVPIFHEGMKYWSCCRRKTSDFNTFLAQEGCTKGKHMWTKKDAGKKVVPCRHDWHQTGGEVTISVYAKNSLPELSRVEANSTLLNVHIVFEGEKEFDQNVKLWGVIDVKRSYVTMTATKIEITMRKAEPMQWASLELPAAKKQEKQKDDTTD
;
A
#
# COMPACT_ATOMS: atom_id res chain seq x y z
N MET A 1 -14.42 -0.08 21.75
CA MET A 1 -13.33 0.58 21.01
C MET A 1 -13.62 2.07 21.01
N THR A 2 -12.59 2.91 21.04
CA THR A 2 -12.71 4.36 21.10
C THR A 2 -11.84 4.97 20.02
N ASN A 3 -12.34 6.04 19.38
CA ASN A 3 -11.57 6.81 18.43
C ASN A 3 -10.38 7.49 19.12
N LEU A 4 -9.20 7.37 18.53
CA LEU A 4 -8.03 8.10 18.98
C LEU A 4 -8.11 9.56 18.55
N GLU A 5 -7.53 10.46 19.35
CA GLU A 5 -7.47 11.88 19.03
C GLU A 5 -6.65 12.11 17.75
N LEU A 6 -7.23 12.79 16.76
CA LEU A 6 -6.57 13.14 15.51
C LEU A 6 -5.93 14.54 15.60
N LYS A 7 -4.60 14.61 15.48
CA LYS A 7 -3.83 15.85 15.40
C LYS A 7 -3.44 16.12 13.95
N ILE A 8 -4.12 17.08 13.33
CA ILE A 8 -3.93 17.44 11.92
C ILE A 8 -2.86 18.53 11.80
N SER A 9 -1.76 18.25 11.10
CA SER A 9 -0.70 19.23 10.89
C SER A 9 -1.13 20.36 9.94
N ALA A 10 -0.54 21.55 10.11
CA ALA A 10 -0.73 22.66 9.18
C ALA A 10 -0.30 22.30 7.74
N SER A 11 0.74 21.47 7.59
CA SER A 11 1.21 20.99 6.29
C SER A 11 0.19 20.13 5.56
N LEU A 12 -0.56 19.29 6.27
CA LEU A 12 -1.63 18.50 5.66
C LEU A 12 -2.79 19.39 5.21
N LYS A 13 -3.21 20.36 6.05
CA LYS A 13 -4.26 21.31 5.70
C LYS A 13 -3.93 22.07 4.40
N GLN A 14 -2.72 22.64 4.33
CA GLN A 14 -2.26 23.36 3.13
C GLN A 14 -2.21 22.47 1.88
N ALA A 15 -1.77 21.21 2.02
CA ALA A 15 -1.73 20.27 0.90
C ALA A 15 -3.15 19.95 0.37
N LEU A 16 -4.12 19.74 1.27
CA LEU A 16 -5.51 19.48 0.89
C LEU A 16 -6.17 20.70 0.26
N ASP A 17 -5.94 21.91 0.77
CA ASP A 17 -6.49 23.14 0.20
C ASP A 17 -5.95 23.40 -1.22
N LYS A 18 -4.66 23.14 -1.45
CA LYS A 18 -4.05 23.23 -2.79
C LYS A 18 -4.69 22.25 -3.77
N LEU A 19 -5.00 21.03 -3.32
CA LEU A 19 -5.67 20.02 -4.15
C LEU A 19 -7.13 20.38 -4.46
N LYS A 20 -7.85 21.01 -3.52
CA LYS A 20 -9.20 21.53 -3.76
C LYS A 20 -9.19 22.66 -4.79
N LEU A 21 -8.25 23.59 -4.69
CA LEU A 21 -8.09 24.69 -5.65
C LEU A 21 -7.77 24.19 -7.07
N SER A 22 -7.02 23.09 -7.23
CA SER A 22 -6.80 22.49 -8.55
C SER A 22 -8.00 21.73 -9.11
N SER A 23 -8.93 21.32 -8.25
CA SER A 23 -10.11 20.51 -8.63
C SER A 23 -11.36 21.36 -8.88
N GLY A 24 -11.38 22.62 -8.43
CA GLY A 24 -12.53 23.53 -8.53
C GLY A 24 -12.90 24.03 -9.94
N ASN A 25 -12.34 23.46 -11.00
CA ASN A 25 -12.73 23.76 -12.39
C ASN A 25 -13.57 22.67 -13.06
N GLU A 26 -13.87 21.55 -12.38
CA GLU A 26 -14.74 20.51 -12.95
C GLU A 26 -15.73 19.98 -11.91
N GLU A 27 -16.81 20.72 -11.68
CA GLU A 27 -18.05 20.14 -11.16
C GLU A 27 -19.18 20.41 -12.14
N ASN A 28 -19.29 19.54 -13.15
CA ASN A 28 -20.56 18.97 -13.61
C ASN A 28 -20.32 18.03 -14.79
N LYS A 29 -20.28 16.72 -14.52
CA LYS A 29 -21.03 15.71 -15.28
C LYS A 29 -21.02 14.39 -14.52
N LYS A 30 -22.22 13.95 -14.18
CA LYS A 30 -22.51 12.59 -13.76
C LYS A 30 -22.25 11.64 -14.93
N GLU A 31 -21.70 10.48 -14.58
CA GLU A 31 -21.86 9.17 -15.22
C GLU A 31 -21.60 9.08 -16.74
N GLU A 32 -20.43 8.54 -17.09
CA GLU A 32 -20.33 7.36 -17.95
C GLU A 32 -18.92 6.74 -17.76
N ASP A 33 -18.90 5.47 -17.38
CA ASP A 33 -17.72 4.62 -17.23
C ASP A 33 -17.09 4.36 -18.61
N ASN A 34 -16.25 5.28 -19.06
CA ASN A 34 -15.32 5.06 -20.15
C ASN A 34 -13.95 5.59 -19.72
N ASP A 35 -13.14 4.67 -19.20
CA ASP A 35 -11.72 4.85 -18.87
C ASP A 35 -10.95 5.23 -20.16
N GLU A 36 -11.05 6.50 -20.57
CA GLU A 36 -10.51 6.98 -21.84
C GLU A 36 -8.98 7.05 -21.74
N ILE A 37 -8.32 5.96 -22.15
CA ILE A 37 -6.86 5.85 -22.18
C ILE A 37 -6.32 6.95 -23.12
N LYS A 38 -5.54 7.89 -22.58
CA LYS A 38 -4.94 8.96 -23.38
C LYS A 38 -3.93 8.39 -24.37
N ILE A 39 -3.99 8.83 -25.63
CA ILE A 39 -2.94 8.57 -26.63
C ILE A 39 -1.60 9.04 -26.04
N GLY A 40 -0.58 8.20 -26.10
CA GLY A 40 0.70 8.45 -25.43
C GLY A 40 0.88 7.71 -24.09
N THR A 41 -0.13 7.02 -23.58
CA THR A 41 -0.02 6.24 -22.34
C THR A 41 0.90 5.03 -22.54
N SER A 42 1.98 4.93 -21.77
CA SER A 42 2.90 3.78 -21.81
C SER A 42 2.30 2.54 -21.16
N CYS A 43 2.61 1.36 -21.70
CA CYS A 43 2.21 0.10 -21.12
C CYS A 43 2.89 -0.11 -19.75
N LYS A 44 2.13 -0.64 -18.79
CA LYS A 44 2.57 -0.85 -17.41
C LYS A 44 3.07 -2.28 -17.14
N ASN A 45 2.98 -3.17 -18.12
CA ASN A 45 3.54 -4.52 -18.00
C ASN A 45 5.09 -4.45 -18.00
N GLY A 46 5.73 -5.26 -17.15
CA GLY A 46 7.19 -5.22 -16.98
C GLY A 46 7.94 -5.50 -18.29
N GLY A 47 8.88 -4.62 -18.65
CA GLY A 47 9.70 -4.77 -19.87
C GLY A 47 8.98 -4.44 -21.19
N CYS A 48 7.70 -4.02 -21.16
CA CYS A 48 7.00 -3.60 -22.36
C CYS A 48 7.17 -2.09 -22.61
N SER A 49 7.78 -1.72 -23.74
CA SER A 49 8.04 -0.32 -24.10
C SER A 49 7.01 0.29 -25.07
N LYS A 50 5.88 -0.38 -25.30
CA LYS A 50 4.83 0.13 -26.19
C LYS A 50 4.01 1.25 -25.55
N THR A 51 3.47 2.11 -26.41
CA THR A 51 2.65 3.26 -26.05
C THR A 51 1.30 3.14 -26.73
N TYR A 52 0.22 3.50 -26.03
CA TYR A 52 -1.13 3.50 -26.53
C TYR A 52 -1.29 4.52 -27.66
N ARG A 53 -1.71 4.06 -28.84
CA ARG A 53 -1.94 4.87 -30.05
C ARG A 53 -3.41 4.92 -30.48
N GLY A 54 -4.33 4.38 -29.67
CA GLY A 54 -5.75 4.24 -29.97
C GLY A 54 -6.22 2.80 -29.91
N LEU A 55 -7.44 2.52 -30.40
CA LEU A 55 -8.10 1.22 -30.31
C LEU A 55 -7.26 0.07 -30.88
N GLU A 56 -6.46 0.32 -31.92
CA GLU A 56 -5.54 -0.67 -32.50
C GLU A 56 -4.54 -1.22 -31.46
N SER A 57 -4.12 -0.39 -30.50
CA SER A 57 -3.20 -0.79 -29.42
C SER A 57 -3.85 -1.75 -28.41
N LEU A 58 -5.18 -1.90 -28.41
CA LEU A 58 -5.89 -2.87 -27.56
C LEU A 58 -5.82 -4.30 -28.12
N GLU A 59 -5.70 -4.43 -29.44
CA GLU A 59 -5.61 -5.72 -30.14
C GLU A 59 -4.16 -6.22 -30.25
N GLU A 60 -3.18 -5.33 -30.05
CA GLU A 60 -1.78 -5.70 -30.05
C GLU A 60 -1.41 -6.68 -28.92
N VAL A 61 -0.61 -7.69 -29.27
CA VAL A 61 -0.06 -8.62 -28.29
C VAL A 61 1.08 -7.95 -27.53
N CYS A 62 0.92 -7.83 -26.22
CA CYS A 62 1.95 -7.39 -25.31
C CYS A 62 2.93 -8.53 -25.03
N VAL A 63 4.22 -8.29 -25.29
CA VAL A 63 5.31 -9.18 -24.86
C VAL A 63 5.98 -8.55 -23.65
N TYR A 64 5.88 -9.21 -22.50
CA TYR A 64 6.29 -8.65 -21.21
C TYR A 64 6.84 -9.70 -20.24
N HIS A 65 7.37 -9.25 -19.12
CA HIS A 65 7.81 -10.08 -18.01
C HIS A 65 6.72 -10.12 -16.94
N SER A 66 6.19 -11.32 -16.65
CA SER A 66 5.19 -11.56 -15.60
C SER A 66 5.77 -11.59 -14.18
N GLY A 67 7.09 -11.69 -14.07
CA GLY A 67 7.83 -11.71 -12.81
C GLY A 67 8.29 -10.33 -12.36
N VAL A 68 9.01 -10.28 -11.25
CA VAL A 68 9.55 -9.05 -10.66
C VAL A 68 11.04 -8.90 -11.03
N PRO A 69 11.55 -7.65 -11.12
CA PRO A 69 12.97 -7.41 -11.30
C PRO A 69 13.73 -7.83 -10.03
N ILE A 70 14.83 -8.55 -10.19
CA ILE A 70 15.74 -9.00 -9.12
C ILE A 70 17.14 -8.45 -9.39
N PHE A 71 17.70 -7.80 -8.37
CA PHE A 71 19.06 -7.28 -8.36
C PHE A 71 19.82 -7.93 -7.20
N HIS A 72 20.70 -8.89 -7.49
CA HIS A 72 21.45 -9.64 -6.48
C HIS A 72 22.86 -9.94 -6.99
N GLU A 73 23.88 -9.71 -6.14
CA GLU A 73 25.29 -10.00 -6.45
C GLU A 73 25.77 -9.41 -7.79
N GLY A 74 25.39 -8.16 -8.08
CA GLY A 74 25.74 -7.47 -9.33
C GLY A 74 24.96 -7.93 -10.57
N MET A 75 24.16 -8.99 -10.45
CA MET A 75 23.32 -9.53 -11.53
C MET A 75 21.91 -8.96 -11.48
N LYS A 76 21.33 -8.76 -12.66
CA LYS A 76 20.01 -8.16 -12.91
C LYS A 76 19.20 -9.11 -13.78
N TYR A 77 17.99 -9.46 -13.35
CA TYR A 77 17.14 -10.41 -14.07
C TYR A 77 15.68 -10.30 -13.66
N TRP A 78 14.79 -10.88 -14.45
CA TRP A 78 13.37 -10.98 -14.13
C TRP A 78 13.07 -12.37 -13.55
N SER A 79 12.33 -12.46 -12.44
CA SER A 79 12.05 -13.75 -11.77
C SER A 79 11.29 -14.77 -12.64
N CYS A 80 10.60 -14.30 -13.69
CA CYS A 80 9.85 -15.14 -14.63
C CYS A 80 10.71 -15.83 -15.69
N CYS A 81 11.99 -15.49 -15.82
CA CYS A 81 12.87 -16.11 -16.80
C CYS A 81 14.31 -16.19 -16.28
N ARG A 82 15.17 -16.95 -16.95
CA ARG A 82 16.55 -17.22 -16.49
C ARG A 82 17.60 -16.30 -17.14
N ARG A 83 17.17 -15.27 -17.88
CA ARG A 83 18.06 -14.33 -18.55
C ARG A 83 18.63 -13.36 -17.51
N LYS A 84 19.94 -13.43 -17.29
CA LYS A 84 20.65 -12.57 -16.34
C LYS A 84 21.69 -11.74 -17.06
N THR A 85 21.88 -10.51 -16.61
CA THR A 85 22.91 -9.62 -17.12
C THR A 85 23.50 -8.81 -15.97
N SER A 86 24.76 -8.42 -16.07
CA SER A 86 25.39 -7.47 -15.16
C SER A 86 25.12 -6.02 -15.57
N ASP A 87 24.82 -5.76 -16.84
CA ASP A 87 24.58 -4.42 -17.39
C ASP A 87 23.11 -3.98 -17.25
N PHE A 88 22.89 -2.74 -16.83
CA PHE A 88 21.55 -2.21 -16.56
C PHE A 88 20.77 -1.90 -17.85
N ASN A 89 21.44 -1.37 -18.88
CA ASN A 89 20.77 -1.05 -20.14
C ASN A 89 20.32 -2.32 -20.86
N THR A 90 21.15 -3.36 -20.81
CA THR A 90 20.82 -4.71 -21.31
C THR A 90 19.63 -5.30 -20.56
N PHE A 91 19.52 -5.07 -19.24
CA PHE A 91 18.37 -5.50 -18.44
C PHE A 91 17.07 -4.78 -18.86
N LEU A 92 17.13 -3.46 -19.07
CA LEU A 92 15.98 -2.67 -19.52
C LEU A 92 15.54 -3.02 -20.95
N ALA A 93 16.50 -3.34 -21.83
CA ALA A 93 16.25 -3.75 -23.22
C ALA A 93 15.82 -5.22 -23.35
N GLN A 94 15.80 -5.98 -22.26
CA GLN A 94 15.45 -7.39 -22.31
C GLN A 94 13.99 -7.58 -22.72
N GLU A 95 13.77 -8.30 -23.82
CA GLU A 95 12.44 -8.62 -24.30
C GLU A 95 11.68 -9.53 -23.31
N GLY A 96 10.39 -9.21 -23.13
CA GLY A 96 9.46 -10.00 -22.34
C GLY A 96 9.48 -11.49 -22.68
N CYS A 97 9.12 -12.33 -21.70
CA CYS A 97 9.04 -13.78 -21.86
C CYS A 97 7.61 -14.32 -21.85
N THR A 98 6.62 -13.46 -21.63
CA THR A 98 5.18 -13.79 -21.55
C THR A 98 4.43 -12.97 -22.60
N LYS A 99 3.43 -13.57 -23.25
CA LYS A 99 2.51 -12.87 -24.16
C LYS A 99 1.17 -12.64 -23.47
N GLY A 100 0.53 -11.49 -23.71
CA GLY A 100 -0.80 -11.19 -23.17
C GLY A 100 -1.33 -9.87 -23.69
N LYS A 101 -2.33 -9.30 -23.01
CA LYS A 101 -2.86 -7.98 -23.34
C LYS A 101 -2.02 -6.88 -22.71
N HIS A 102 -1.91 -5.74 -23.39
CA HIS A 102 -1.30 -4.56 -22.80
C HIS A 102 -2.09 -4.07 -21.58
N MET A 103 -1.36 -3.61 -20.56
CA MET A 103 -1.94 -2.95 -19.39
C MET A 103 -1.71 -1.44 -19.50
N TRP A 104 -2.77 -0.69 -19.79
CA TRP A 104 -2.70 0.77 -19.94
C TRP A 104 -3.08 1.50 -18.65
N THR A 105 -3.98 0.93 -17.87
CA THR A 105 -4.40 1.45 -16.55
C THR A 105 -3.80 0.61 -15.41
N LYS A 106 -3.58 1.23 -14.24
CA LYS A 106 -3.01 0.48 -13.10
C LYS A 106 -4.09 -0.49 -12.60
N LYS A 107 -3.73 -1.73 -12.25
CA LYS A 107 -4.66 -2.69 -11.61
C LYS A 107 -5.36 -2.14 -10.36
N ASP A 108 -4.79 -1.10 -9.75
CA ASP A 108 -5.37 -0.42 -8.57
C ASP A 108 -6.49 0.56 -8.92
N ALA A 109 -6.76 0.84 -10.20
CA ALA A 109 -7.80 1.77 -10.63
C ALA A 109 -9.24 1.32 -10.29
N GLY A 110 -9.43 0.08 -9.81
CA GLY A 110 -10.71 -0.44 -9.33
C GLY A 110 -10.70 -1.01 -7.91
N LYS A 111 -9.56 -0.96 -7.19
CA LYS A 111 -9.49 -1.36 -5.78
C LYS A 111 -9.38 -0.12 -4.92
N LYS A 112 -10.47 0.20 -4.21
CA LYS A 112 -10.45 1.24 -3.16
C LYS A 112 -9.38 0.92 -2.12
N VAL A 113 -9.32 -0.32 -1.65
CA VAL A 113 -8.32 -0.74 -0.66
C VAL A 113 -6.98 -1.06 -1.31
N VAL A 114 -5.95 -0.29 -0.97
CA VAL A 114 -4.58 -0.43 -1.49
C VAL A 114 -3.60 -0.82 -0.37
N PRO A 115 -2.61 -1.70 -0.65
CA PRO A 115 -1.58 -2.00 0.32
C PRO A 115 -0.66 -0.79 0.51
N CYS A 116 -0.76 -0.12 1.65
CA CYS A 116 0.16 0.96 2.01
C CYS A 116 1.41 0.41 2.69
N ARG A 117 2.56 1.00 2.32
CA ARG A 117 3.77 0.85 3.12
C ARG A 117 3.49 1.37 4.52
N HIS A 118 3.80 0.55 5.51
CA HIS A 118 3.77 0.92 6.91
C HIS A 118 4.96 0.28 7.64
N ASP A 119 5.38 0.92 8.71
CA ASP A 119 6.39 0.42 9.64
C ASP A 119 5.98 0.75 11.07
N TRP A 120 6.69 0.18 12.03
CA TRP A 120 6.49 0.50 13.43
C TRP A 120 7.83 0.58 14.15
N HIS A 121 7.88 1.43 15.17
CA HIS A 121 8.99 1.53 16.09
C HIS A 121 8.45 1.74 17.50
N GLN A 122 9.33 1.59 18.50
CA GLN A 122 8.96 1.77 19.90
C GLN A 122 10.02 2.53 20.67
N THR A 123 9.57 3.20 21.71
CA THR A 123 10.41 3.77 22.77
C THR A 123 10.13 3.02 24.07
N GLY A 124 10.74 3.45 25.19
CA GLY A 124 10.51 2.83 26.49
C GLY A 124 9.03 2.83 26.92
N GLY A 125 8.28 3.90 26.60
CA GLY A 125 6.90 4.05 27.04
C GLY A 125 5.85 4.05 25.92
N GLU A 126 6.25 4.09 24.65
CA GLU A 126 5.34 4.28 23.52
C GLU A 126 5.67 3.34 22.37
N VAL A 127 4.66 3.05 21.55
CA VAL A 127 4.79 2.35 20.28
C VAL A 127 4.12 3.18 19.20
N THR A 128 4.80 3.38 18.08
CA THR A 128 4.34 4.22 16.99
C THR A 128 4.27 3.42 15.70
N ILE A 129 3.12 3.48 15.02
CA ILE A 129 2.93 2.92 13.68
C ILE A 129 2.92 4.08 12.69
N SER A 130 3.80 4.02 11.68
CA SER A 130 3.84 4.96 10.57
C SER A 130 3.16 4.36 9.35
N VAL A 131 2.10 5.01 8.85
CA VAL A 131 1.41 4.64 7.61
C VAL A 131 1.70 5.71 6.55
N TYR A 132 2.35 5.33 5.45
CA TYR A 132 2.70 6.26 4.38
C TYR A 132 1.55 6.42 3.38
N ALA A 133 0.54 7.20 3.77
CA ALA A 133 -0.56 7.62 2.91
C ALA A 133 -0.53 9.14 2.73
N LYS A 134 -0.10 9.60 1.53
CA LYS A 134 0.01 11.02 1.21
C LYS A 134 -1.37 11.65 1.06
N ASN A 135 -1.52 12.90 1.48
CA ASN A 135 -2.77 13.66 1.35
C ASN A 135 -3.97 12.89 1.88
N SER A 136 -3.82 12.30 3.07
CA SER A 136 -4.91 11.62 3.77
C SER A 136 -6.01 12.61 4.14
N LEU A 137 -7.26 12.14 4.11
CA LEU A 137 -8.47 12.92 4.35
C LEU A 137 -8.91 12.69 5.81
N PRO A 138 -8.67 13.65 6.73
CA PRO A 138 -8.99 13.45 8.15
C PRO A 138 -10.48 13.22 8.40
N GLU A 139 -11.34 13.87 7.64
CA GLU A 139 -12.81 13.77 7.76
C GLU A 139 -13.36 12.39 7.40
N LEU A 140 -12.62 11.61 6.58
CA LEU A 140 -13.01 10.28 6.13
C LEU A 140 -12.17 9.17 6.78
N SER A 141 -11.08 9.52 7.47
CA SER A 141 -10.18 8.56 8.11
C SER A 141 -10.60 8.33 9.56
N ARG A 142 -10.49 7.08 10.02
CA ARG A 142 -10.82 6.68 11.39
C ARG A 142 -9.78 5.74 11.96
N VAL A 143 -9.29 6.05 13.16
CA VAL A 143 -8.40 5.16 13.92
C VAL A 143 -9.03 4.90 15.28
N GLU A 144 -9.36 3.64 15.53
CA GLU A 144 -9.98 3.20 16.76
C GLU A 144 -9.09 2.22 17.49
N ALA A 145 -9.02 2.36 18.81
CA ALA A 145 -8.31 1.40 19.64
C ALA A 145 -9.14 0.98 20.84
N ASN A 146 -8.83 -0.21 21.36
CA ASN A 146 -9.07 -0.55 22.76
C ASN A 146 -7.72 -0.87 23.41
N SER A 147 -7.73 -1.50 24.58
CA SER A 147 -6.50 -1.84 25.31
C SER A 147 -5.53 -2.77 24.56
N THR A 148 -5.99 -3.56 23.59
CA THR A 148 -5.20 -4.61 22.92
C THR A 148 -5.47 -4.74 21.41
N LEU A 149 -6.36 -3.93 20.84
CA LEU A 149 -6.77 -3.98 19.44
C LEU A 149 -6.74 -2.58 18.86
N LEU A 150 -6.20 -2.46 17.66
CA LEU A 150 -6.17 -1.25 16.86
C LEU A 150 -6.82 -1.53 15.50
N ASN A 151 -7.79 -0.69 15.13
CA ASN A 151 -8.41 -0.63 13.82
C ASN A 151 -8.00 0.68 13.15
N VAL A 152 -7.42 0.56 11.96
CA VAL A 152 -6.95 1.68 11.16
C VAL A 152 -7.74 1.67 9.86
N HIS A 153 -8.46 2.74 9.59
CA HIS A 153 -9.09 3.04 8.31
C HIS A 153 -8.61 4.42 7.85
N ILE A 154 -7.83 4.49 6.78
CA ILE A 154 -7.28 5.76 6.27
C ILE A 154 -7.72 5.94 4.83
N VAL A 155 -8.40 7.05 4.56
CA VAL A 155 -8.77 7.45 3.21
C VAL A 155 -7.77 8.50 2.71
N PHE A 156 -7.28 8.35 1.49
CA PHE A 156 -6.28 9.24 0.91
C PHE A 156 -6.39 9.29 -0.62
N GLU A 157 -5.83 10.33 -1.23
CA GLU A 157 -5.86 10.51 -2.69
C GLU A 157 -7.27 10.33 -3.32
N GLY A 158 -8.30 10.86 -2.65
CA GLY A 158 -9.69 10.85 -3.11
C GLY A 158 -10.48 9.60 -2.71
N GLU A 159 -10.09 8.44 -3.24
CA GLU A 159 -10.87 7.20 -3.12
C GLU A 159 -10.05 5.99 -2.64
N LYS A 160 -8.76 6.18 -2.34
CA LYS A 160 -7.93 5.09 -1.84
C LYS A 160 -8.13 4.94 -0.35
N GLU A 161 -8.20 3.69 0.07
CA GLU A 161 -8.46 3.28 1.43
C GLU A 161 -7.32 2.36 1.89
N PHE A 162 -6.94 2.50 3.15
CA PHE A 162 -6.03 1.60 3.83
C PHE A 162 -6.72 1.09 5.09
N ASP A 163 -6.92 -0.22 5.13
CA ASP A 163 -7.52 -0.92 6.26
C ASP A 163 -6.52 -1.86 6.91
N GLN A 164 -6.36 -1.74 8.22
CA GLN A 164 -5.54 -2.65 9.02
C GLN A 164 -6.18 -2.90 10.38
N ASN A 165 -6.29 -4.18 10.75
CA ASN A 165 -6.61 -4.63 12.10
C ASN A 165 -5.35 -5.21 12.75
N VAL A 166 -4.95 -4.68 13.90
CA VAL A 166 -3.73 -5.07 14.61
C VAL A 166 -4.13 -5.54 16.01
N LYS A 167 -3.85 -6.82 16.31
CA LYS A 167 -3.93 -7.35 17.67
C LYS A 167 -2.62 -7.06 18.38
N LEU A 168 -2.59 -6.01 19.19
CA LEU A 168 -1.38 -5.49 19.83
C LEU A 168 -0.76 -6.52 20.77
N TRP A 169 0.57 -6.64 20.73
CA TRP A 169 1.35 -7.54 21.58
C TRP A 169 1.15 -7.25 23.08
N GLY A 170 1.02 -5.98 23.43
CA GLY A 170 0.83 -5.54 24.82
C GLY A 170 -0.36 -4.60 24.99
N VAL A 171 -0.57 -4.21 26.25
CA VAL A 171 -1.66 -3.33 26.65
C VAL A 171 -1.27 -1.86 26.44
N ILE A 172 -2.20 -1.07 25.91
CA ILE A 172 -2.04 0.38 25.72
C ILE A 172 -3.02 1.20 26.58
N ASP A 173 -2.60 2.40 26.96
CA ASP A 173 -3.47 3.44 27.50
C ASP A 173 -4.08 4.23 26.35
N VAL A 174 -5.33 3.92 26.03
CA VAL A 174 -6.06 4.49 24.90
C VAL A 174 -6.27 6.01 25.06
N LYS A 175 -6.39 6.52 26.29
CA LYS A 175 -6.64 7.95 26.55
C LYS A 175 -5.41 8.82 26.29
N ARG A 176 -4.22 8.23 26.42
CA ARG A 176 -2.93 8.90 26.16
C ARG A 176 -2.36 8.59 24.78
N SER A 177 -3.11 7.84 23.98
CA SER A 177 -2.76 7.48 22.61
C SER A 177 -3.40 8.47 21.64
N TYR A 178 -2.69 8.81 20.57
CA TYR A 178 -3.15 9.81 19.60
C TYR A 178 -2.60 9.52 18.20
N VAL A 179 -3.18 10.17 17.20
CA VAL A 179 -2.78 10.04 15.80
C VAL A 179 -2.32 11.39 15.30
N THR A 180 -1.16 11.44 14.63
CA THR A 180 -0.67 12.64 13.97
C THR A 180 -0.78 12.45 12.46
N MET A 181 -1.57 13.28 11.80
CA MET A 181 -1.73 13.25 10.35
C MET A 181 -0.92 14.37 9.71
N THR A 182 -0.01 14.00 8.80
CA THR A 182 0.83 14.92 8.04
C THR A 182 0.59 14.74 6.54
N ALA A 183 1.12 15.66 5.72
CA ALA A 183 0.97 15.60 4.26
C ALA A 183 1.54 14.30 3.64
N THR A 184 2.52 13.66 4.29
CA THR A 184 3.24 12.51 3.74
C THR A 184 2.94 11.17 4.41
N LYS A 185 2.52 11.20 5.68
CA LYS A 185 2.26 10.01 6.49
C LYS A 185 1.33 10.29 7.66
N ILE A 186 0.79 9.21 8.22
CA ILE A 186 0.03 9.18 9.46
C ILE A 186 0.86 8.42 10.49
N GLU A 187 1.02 8.99 11.69
CA GLU A 187 1.70 8.36 12.80
C GLU A 187 0.70 8.08 13.91
N ILE A 188 0.49 6.80 14.23
CA ILE A 188 -0.37 6.35 15.31
C ILE A 188 0.53 6.08 16.51
N THR A 189 0.55 6.98 17.48
CA THR A 189 1.35 6.85 18.71
C THR A 189 0.48 6.31 19.83
N MET A 190 0.81 5.12 20.30
CA MET A 190 0.13 4.45 21.40
C MET A 190 0.99 4.44 22.65
N ARG A 191 0.41 4.87 23.77
CA ARG A 191 1.07 4.83 25.08
C ARG A 191 0.99 3.41 25.64
N LYS A 192 2.12 2.79 25.93
CA LYS A 192 2.13 1.47 26.60
C LYS A 192 1.64 1.63 28.04
N ALA A 193 0.84 0.67 28.52
CA ALA A 193 0.41 0.64 29.91
C ALA A 193 1.60 0.36 30.85
N GLU A 194 2.54 -0.47 30.40
CA GLU A 194 3.77 -0.80 31.11
C GLU A 194 5.00 -0.42 30.27
N PRO A 195 6.07 0.14 30.87
CA PRO A 195 7.27 0.56 30.17
C PRO A 195 8.16 -0.66 29.81
N MET A 196 7.65 -1.51 28.93
CA MET A 196 8.30 -2.75 28.48
C MET A 196 8.60 -2.71 26.98
N GLN A 197 9.68 -3.37 26.55
CA GLN A 197 9.94 -3.59 25.13
C GLN A 197 9.03 -4.70 24.59
N TRP A 198 8.37 -4.41 23.48
CA TRP A 198 7.54 -5.37 22.76
C TRP A 198 8.40 -6.15 21.79
N ALA A 199 8.33 -7.48 21.82
CA ALA A 199 9.08 -8.33 20.89
C ALA A 199 8.54 -8.23 19.44
N SER A 200 7.26 -7.87 19.30
CA SER A 200 6.54 -7.71 18.04
C SER A 200 5.45 -6.64 18.22
N LEU A 201 4.97 -6.05 17.13
CA LEU A 201 3.78 -5.20 17.17
C LEU A 201 2.52 -6.04 17.45
N GLU A 202 2.44 -7.19 16.80
CA GLU A 202 1.28 -8.07 16.83
C GLU A 202 1.50 -9.28 17.75
N LEU A 203 0.43 -9.69 18.42
CA LEU A 203 0.38 -10.98 19.11
C LEU A 203 0.59 -12.11 18.10
N PRO A 204 1.52 -13.04 18.35
CA PRO A 204 1.68 -14.22 17.52
C PRO A 204 0.35 -14.98 17.42
N ALA A 205 -0.07 -15.32 16.20
CA ALA A 205 -1.20 -16.21 16.02
C ALA A 205 -0.90 -17.55 16.73
N ALA A 206 -1.78 -17.99 17.63
CA ALA A 206 -1.65 -19.29 18.27
C ALA A 206 -1.64 -20.38 17.18
N LYS A 207 -0.51 -21.07 17.01
CA LYS A 207 -0.41 -22.21 16.11
C LYS A 207 -1.39 -23.28 16.61
N LYS A 208 -2.44 -23.60 15.83
CA LYS A 208 -3.20 -24.84 16.03
C LYS A 208 -2.21 -25.98 15.84
N GLN A 209 -1.89 -26.69 16.92
CA GLN A 209 -1.15 -27.95 16.83
C GLN A 209 -2.04 -28.96 16.10
N GLU A 210 -1.74 -29.25 14.84
CA GLU A 210 -2.23 -30.48 14.21
C GLU A 210 -1.54 -31.64 14.93
N LYS A 211 -2.32 -32.37 15.75
CA LYS A 211 -1.92 -33.69 16.24
C LYS A 211 -1.66 -34.58 15.02
N GLN A 212 -0.39 -34.85 14.73
CA GLN A 212 -0.01 -36.01 13.94
C GLN A 212 -0.55 -37.25 14.67
N LYS A 213 -1.49 -37.95 14.03
CA LYS A 213 -1.80 -39.34 14.37
C LYS A 213 -0.60 -40.16 13.90
N ASP A 214 0.09 -40.73 14.88
CA ASP A 214 1.08 -41.78 14.66
C ASP A 214 0.32 -43.04 14.21
N ASP A 215 0.57 -43.47 12.97
CA ASP A 215 -0.02 -44.66 12.38
C ASP A 215 0.96 -45.81 12.65
N THR A 216 0.79 -46.48 13.79
CA THR A 216 1.48 -47.74 14.07
C THR A 216 0.65 -48.85 13.47
N THR A 217 1.05 -49.36 12.31
CA THR A 217 0.51 -50.61 11.76
C THR A 217 1.39 -51.75 12.25
N ASP A 218 0.73 -52.69 12.94
CA ASP A 218 1.14 -54.06 13.26
C ASP A 218 1.50 -54.85 11.98
#